data_AF-X1N5L9-F1
#
_entry.id   AF-X1N5L9-F1
#
_cell.length_a   1.000
_cell.length_b   1.000
_cell.length_c   1.000
_cell.angle_alpha   90.00
_cell.angle_beta   90.00
_cell.angle_gamma   90.00
#
_symmetry.space_group_name_H-M   'P 1'
#
loop_
_entity.id
_entity.type
_entity.pdbx_description
1 polymer ?
#
loop_
_entity_poly.entity_id
_entity_poly.type
_entity_poly.pdbx_seq_one_letter_code
_entity_poly.pdbx_strand_id
1 'polypeptide(L)'
;GWYVPVMDRTQGDNRYWPANKLFRDLVGYKGMKGYAAPGWHAPREFLCPSDVISTKERRDSQWDSWLSYGYNLTDWYFSDWFGIGYAGHRNTTVPGPSGELIFTESNDWWLWWWGANYEDGWDVLGQDTITPYKQVGTDGPTLYRHSEGVNIAFYDGHVAYMKKEKVFKKDAWDAGTPGMWSVFKSYPPTPAEQSKLPTP
;
A
#
# COMPACT_ATOMS: atom_id res chain seq x y z
N GLY A 1 9.21 5.98 18.17
CA GLY A 1 7.76 5.74 17.96
C GLY A 1 7.58 4.82 16.77
N TRP A 2 6.46 4.13 16.69
CA TRP A 2 6.13 3.28 15.53
C TRP A 2 5.15 4.01 14.61
N TYR A 3 5.30 3.81 13.30
CA TYR A 3 4.21 4.09 12.37
C TYR A 3 3.12 3.03 12.52
N VAL A 4 1.92 3.28 11.98
CA VAL A 4 0.92 2.20 11.88
C VAL A 4 1.53 1.05 11.07
N PRO A 5 1.52 -0.19 11.57
CA PRO A 5 2.00 -1.32 10.79
C PRO A 5 1.00 -1.64 9.67
N VAL A 6 1.52 -2.07 8.52
CA VAL A 6 0.73 -2.66 7.44
C VAL A 6 -0.06 -3.85 8.00
N MET A 7 0.64 -4.74 8.71
CA MET A 7 0.06 -5.91 9.37
C MET A 7 0.81 -6.29 10.65
N ASP A 8 0.09 -6.81 11.63
CA ASP A 8 0.63 -7.41 12.86
C ASP A 8 -0.15 -8.69 13.22
N ARG A 9 0.35 -9.83 12.75
CA ARG A 9 -0.22 -11.15 13.04
C ARG A 9 0.22 -11.71 14.40
N THR A 10 1.19 -11.07 15.07
CA THR A 10 1.66 -11.52 16.40
C THR A 10 0.59 -11.37 17.49
N GLN A 11 -0.46 -10.58 17.22
CA GLN A 11 -1.57 -10.33 18.12
C GLN A 11 -2.78 -11.26 17.88
N GLY A 12 -2.56 -12.42 17.25
CA GLY A 12 -3.52 -13.52 17.10
C GLY A 12 -4.28 -13.52 15.76
N ASP A 13 -4.92 -12.41 15.41
CA ASP A 13 -5.68 -12.27 14.16
C ASP A 13 -4.92 -11.47 13.09
N ASN A 14 -5.41 -11.52 11.86
CA ASN A 14 -4.99 -10.69 10.74
C ASN A 14 -5.29 -9.19 11.00
N ARG A 15 -4.45 -8.53 11.82
CA ARG A 15 -4.58 -7.10 12.13
C ARG A 15 -3.87 -6.28 11.07
N TYR A 16 -4.63 -5.81 10.11
CA TYR A 16 -4.15 -4.90 9.06
C TYR A 16 -4.41 -3.43 9.43
N TRP A 17 -3.69 -2.50 8.81
CA TRP A 17 -3.83 -1.06 9.11
C TRP A 17 -5.29 -0.54 9.00
N PRO A 18 -6.16 -0.99 8.07
CA PRO A 18 -7.55 -0.48 8.03
C PRO A 18 -8.39 -0.95 9.22
N ALA A 19 -8.00 -2.06 9.85
CA ALA A 19 -8.64 -2.58 11.05
C ALA A 19 -8.01 -2.04 12.35
N ASN A 20 -6.89 -1.31 12.27
CA ASN A 20 -6.20 -0.77 13.43
C ASN A 20 -7.01 0.36 14.09
N LYS A 21 -7.57 0.09 15.28
CA LYS A 21 -8.43 1.03 16.00
C LYS A 21 -7.74 2.37 16.32
N LEU A 22 -6.48 2.35 16.76
CA LEU A 22 -5.78 3.58 17.11
C LEU A 22 -5.56 4.45 15.87
N PHE A 23 -5.15 3.86 14.75
CA PHE A 23 -5.02 4.57 13.48
C PHE A 23 -6.35 5.21 13.08
N ARG A 24 -7.43 4.44 13.09
CA ARG A 24 -8.80 4.92 12.78
C ARG A 24 -9.25 6.06 13.68
N ASP A 25 -9.01 5.95 14.99
CA ASP A 25 -9.37 6.99 15.96
C ASP A 25 -8.58 8.28 15.68
N LEU A 26 -7.28 8.17 15.35
CA LEU A 26 -6.40 9.31 15.04
C LEU A 26 -6.77 10.01 13.74
N VAL A 27 -7.06 9.26 12.67
CA VAL A 27 -7.48 9.87 11.40
C VAL A 27 -8.92 10.36 11.46
N GLY A 28 -9.72 9.91 12.44
CA GLY A 28 -11.09 10.35 12.61
C GLY A 28 -12.10 9.54 11.80
N TYR A 29 -11.88 8.23 11.61
CA TYR A 29 -12.87 7.30 11.08
C TYR A 29 -14.07 7.23 12.05
N LYS A 30 -15.07 8.09 11.83
CA LYS A 30 -16.29 8.12 12.63
C LYS A 30 -17.16 6.91 12.27
N GLY A 31 -17.50 6.08 13.26
CA GLY A 31 -18.69 5.21 13.16
C GLY A 31 -18.50 3.69 13.04
N MET A 32 -17.30 3.13 13.15
CA MET A 32 -17.18 1.66 13.33
C MET A 32 -16.14 1.31 14.40
N LYS A 33 -16.64 0.86 15.56
CA LYS A 33 -15.83 0.40 16.69
C LYS A 33 -15.72 -1.13 16.62
N GLY A 34 -14.61 -1.67 16.12
CA GLY A 34 -14.33 -3.11 16.13
C GLY A 34 -13.40 -3.58 15.00
N TYR A 35 -12.71 -4.71 15.21
CA TYR A 35 -11.94 -5.43 14.18
C TYR A 35 -12.84 -5.96 13.06
N ALA A 36 -14.09 -6.29 13.40
CA ALA A 36 -15.14 -6.65 12.46
C ALA A 36 -15.80 -5.40 11.88
N ALA A 37 -15.05 -4.59 11.12
CA ALA A 37 -15.70 -3.74 10.14
C ALA A 37 -16.10 -4.67 8.97
N PRO A 38 -17.40 -4.83 8.66
CA PRO A 38 -17.78 -5.63 7.50
C PRO A 38 -17.09 -5.04 6.27
N GLY A 39 -16.20 -5.79 5.62
CA GLY A 39 -15.82 -5.59 4.22
C GLY A 39 -14.86 -4.45 3.87
N TRP A 40 -13.91 -4.04 4.71
CA TRP A 40 -12.88 -3.07 4.30
C TRP A 40 -13.42 -1.72 3.78
N HIS A 41 -14.51 -1.22 4.37
CA HIS A 41 -15.06 0.09 4.03
C HIS A 41 -14.32 1.24 4.74
N ALA A 42 -13.68 2.11 3.96
CA ALA A 42 -13.26 3.42 4.43
C ALA A 42 -14.49 4.37 4.49
N PRO A 43 -14.56 5.28 5.49
CA PRO A 43 -15.53 6.37 5.48
C PRO A 43 -15.37 7.20 4.22
N ARG A 44 -16.46 7.82 3.77
CA ARG A 44 -16.52 8.57 2.51
C ARG A 44 -15.48 9.69 2.45
N GLU A 45 -15.17 10.31 3.58
CA GLU A 45 -14.16 11.37 3.72
C GLU A 45 -12.74 10.88 3.44
N PHE A 46 -12.51 9.57 3.50
CA PHE A 46 -11.24 8.89 3.21
C PHE A 46 -11.29 8.09 1.91
N LEU A 47 -12.32 8.31 1.08
CA LEU A 47 -12.33 7.80 -0.28
C LEU A 47 -11.79 8.86 -1.23
N CYS A 48 -11.03 8.41 -2.23
CA CYS A 48 -10.68 9.26 -3.35
C CYS A 48 -11.99 9.65 -4.07
N PRO A 49 -12.25 10.93 -4.37
CA PRO A 49 -13.48 11.34 -5.06
C PRO A 49 -13.67 10.70 -6.44
N SER A 50 -12.57 10.27 -7.06
CA SER A 50 -12.55 9.55 -8.33
C SER A 50 -12.59 8.03 -8.16
N ASP A 51 -12.77 7.50 -6.94
CA ASP A 51 -12.79 6.06 -6.69
C ASP A 51 -14.10 5.40 -7.14
N VAL A 52 -14.18 4.93 -8.38
CA VAL A 52 -15.37 4.24 -8.90
C VAL A 52 -15.58 2.85 -8.32
N ILE A 53 -14.53 2.21 -7.76
CA ILE A 53 -14.62 0.85 -7.22
C ILE A 53 -15.36 0.92 -5.89
N SER A 54 -14.87 1.74 -4.96
CA SER A 54 -15.50 1.92 -3.65
C SER A 54 -16.84 2.64 -3.76
N THR A 55 -16.98 3.67 -4.61
CA THR A 55 -18.24 4.44 -4.70
C THR A 55 -19.39 3.68 -5.35
N LYS A 56 -19.10 2.70 -6.21
CA LYS A 56 -20.11 1.85 -6.86
C LYS A 56 -20.14 0.43 -6.30
N GLU A 57 -19.31 0.14 -5.29
CA GLU A 57 -19.10 -1.19 -4.73
C GLU A 57 -18.93 -2.27 -5.82
N ARG A 58 -18.02 -2.01 -6.77
CA ARG A 58 -17.74 -2.94 -7.87
C ARG A 58 -17.11 -4.21 -7.32
N ARG A 59 -17.89 -5.29 -7.30
CA ARG A 59 -17.49 -6.60 -6.76
C ARG A 59 -16.35 -7.22 -7.55
N ASP A 60 -15.36 -7.70 -6.83
CA ASP A 60 -14.28 -8.50 -7.39
C ASP A 60 -14.70 -9.99 -7.43
N SER A 61 -14.07 -10.77 -8.30
CA SER A 61 -14.34 -12.21 -8.36
C SER A 61 -13.86 -13.00 -7.13
N GLN A 62 -12.92 -12.46 -6.36
CA GLN A 62 -12.33 -13.13 -5.19
C GLN A 62 -12.38 -12.28 -3.93
N TRP A 63 -12.06 -10.99 -4.01
CA TRP A 63 -11.83 -10.14 -2.83
C TRP A 63 -12.43 -8.75 -2.99
N ASP A 64 -13.47 -8.48 -2.20
CA ASP A 64 -14.05 -7.14 -2.12
C ASP A 64 -13.26 -6.24 -1.16
N SER A 65 -12.93 -5.04 -1.62
CA SER A 65 -12.26 -4.01 -0.82
C SER A 65 -12.77 -2.64 -1.23
N TRP A 66 -13.24 -1.86 -0.25
CA TRP A 66 -13.81 -0.53 -0.45
C TRP A 66 -12.93 0.53 0.20
N LEU A 67 -11.63 0.38 -0.04
CA LEU A 67 -10.58 1.31 0.31
C LEU A 67 -10.15 2.07 -0.94
N SER A 68 -9.70 3.31 -0.76
CA SER A 68 -9.05 4.06 -1.83
C SER A 68 -7.53 4.14 -1.69
N TYR A 69 -6.96 3.61 -0.62
CA TYR A 69 -5.52 3.71 -0.35
C TYR A 69 -4.99 2.37 0.12
N GLY A 70 -3.73 2.12 -0.18
CA GLY A 70 -2.99 0.96 0.30
C GLY A 70 -1.67 1.37 0.95
N TYR A 71 -1.12 0.49 1.78
CA TYR A 71 0.16 0.70 2.45
C TYR A 71 1.26 -0.03 1.68
N ASN A 72 2.37 0.66 1.40
CA ASN A 72 3.56 0.06 0.81
C ASN A 72 4.16 -1.09 1.63
N LEU A 73 4.18 -2.29 1.06
CA LEU A 73 4.71 -3.49 1.68
C LEU A 73 6.03 -3.96 1.06
N THR A 74 6.59 -3.19 0.12
CA THR A 74 7.76 -3.55 -0.71
C THR A 74 8.97 -4.03 0.09
N ASP A 75 9.23 -3.45 1.26
CA ASP A 75 10.36 -3.80 2.11
C ASP A 75 10.31 -5.23 2.68
N TRP A 76 9.11 -5.82 2.77
CA TRP A 76 8.90 -7.17 3.29
C TRP A 76 8.90 -8.23 2.20
N TYR A 77 9.50 -7.95 1.02
CA TYR A 77 9.67 -8.92 -0.07
C TYR A 77 9.77 -10.36 0.42
N PHE A 78 8.95 -11.24 -0.14
CA PHE A 78 8.84 -12.60 0.35
C PHE A 78 8.63 -13.60 -0.79
N SER A 79 9.10 -14.82 -0.56
CA SER A 79 8.65 -16.01 -1.28
C SER A 79 7.43 -16.66 -0.63
N ASP A 80 7.18 -16.42 0.66
CA ASP A 80 6.01 -16.90 1.40
C ASP A 80 5.28 -15.77 2.15
N TRP A 81 4.10 -15.39 1.64
CA TRP A 81 3.23 -14.35 2.19
C TRP A 81 2.73 -14.66 3.59
N PHE A 82 2.50 -15.95 3.86
CA PHE A 82 1.93 -16.40 5.12
C PHE A 82 2.97 -16.36 6.25
N GLY A 83 4.27 -16.34 5.89
CA GLY A 83 5.38 -16.18 6.82
C GLY A 83 5.56 -14.77 7.41
N ILE A 84 4.90 -13.74 6.87
CA ILE A 84 5.00 -12.38 7.42
C ILE A 84 4.22 -12.31 8.74
N GLY A 85 4.95 -12.30 9.86
CA GLY A 85 4.38 -12.10 11.20
C GLY A 85 4.08 -10.63 11.52
N TYR A 86 4.96 -9.72 11.10
CA TYR A 86 4.84 -8.28 11.34
C TYR A 86 5.42 -7.49 10.18
N ALA A 87 4.70 -6.47 9.72
CA ALA A 87 5.19 -5.49 8.76
C ALA A 87 4.86 -4.06 9.21
N GLY A 88 5.87 -3.35 9.69
CA GLY A 88 5.80 -1.93 10.05
C GLY A 88 7.19 -1.36 10.32
N HIS A 89 7.35 -0.05 10.13
CA HIS A 89 8.60 0.65 10.42
C HIS A 89 8.55 1.39 11.76
N ARG A 90 9.70 1.47 12.43
CA ARG A 90 9.96 2.45 13.49
C ARG A 90 10.33 3.78 12.83
N ASN A 91 10.02 4.89 13.46
CA ASN A 91 10.46 6.21 13.00
C ASN A 91 11.99 6.33 12.88
N THR A 92 12.75 5.55 13.66
CA THR A 92 14.21 5.53 13.62
C THR A 92 14.80 4.62 12.53
N THR A 93 13.98 3.83 11.84
CA THR A 93 14.43 2.86 10.81
C THR A 93 14.08 3.29 9.40
N VAL A 94 13.55 4.50 9.23
CA VAL A 94 13.21 5.15 7.96
C VAL A 94 14.27 6.25 7.76
N PRO A 95 15.34 6.00 6.98
CA PRO A 95 16.47 6.92 6.87
C PRO A 95 16.12 8.28 6.27
N GLY A 96 15.23 8.30 5.28
CA GLY A 96 14.75 9.51 4.60
C GLY A 96 13.23 9.60 4.62
N PRO A 97 12.61 10.00 5.74
CA PRO A 97 11.15 10.00 5.87
C PRO A 97 10.40 10.86 4.83
N SER A 98 11.04 11.89 4.29
CA SER A 98 10.49 12.74 3.21
C SER A 98 10.68 12.17 1.80
N GLY A 99 11.47 11.11 1.63
CA GLY A 99 11.73 10.47 0.34
C GLY A 99 11.10 9.09 0.21
N GLU A 100 10.63 8.51 1.31
CA GLU A 100 10.11 7.14 1.40
C GLU A 100 8.58 7.16 1.55
N LEU A 101 7.88 6.45 0.64
CA LEU A 101 6.42 6.46 0.59
C LEU A 101 5.80 5.47 1.56
N ILE A 102 4.71 5.87 2.19
CA ILE A 102 3.96 5.05 3.15
C ILE A 102 2.61 4.61 2.58
N PHE A 103 1.83 5.54 2.03
CA PHE A 103 0.51 5.28 1.46
C PHE A 103 0.40 5.93 0.09
N THR A 104 -0.30 5.26 -0.83
CA THR A 104 -0.81 5.89 -2.05
C THR A 104 -2.10 5.21 -2.49
N GLU A 105 -2.61 5.62 -3.65
CA GLU A 105 -3.87 5.19 -4.19
C GLU A 105 -3.86 3.71 -4.58
N SER A 106 -4.82 2.96 -4.03
CA SER A 106 -5.02 1.53 -4.27
C SER A 106 -6.51 1.19 -4.22
N ASN A 107 -6.84 -0.05 -4.56
CA ASN A 107 -8.09 -0.73 -4.21
C ASN A 107 -7.86 -1.88 -3.21
N ASP A 108 -6.62 -2.16 -2.83
CA ASP A 108 -6.25 -3.15 -1.81
C ASP A 108 -5.62 -2.45 -0.59
N TRP A 109 -5.58 -3.13 0.55
CA TRP A 109 -4.96 -2.59 1.78
C TRP A 109 -3.43 -2.56 1.67
N TRP A 110 -2.82 -3.19 0.68
CA TRP A 110 -1.38 -3.22 0.46
C TRP A 110 -1.01 -2.82 -0.97
N LEU A 111 0.26 -2.47 -1.14
CA LEU A 111 0.86 -2.03 -2.39
C LEU A 111 2.27 -2.58 -2.54
N TRP A 112 2.69 -2.84 -3.79
CA TRP A 112 4.08 -3.13 -4.13
C TRP A 112 4.59 -2.22 -5.22
N TRP A 113 5.91 -2.09 -5.24
CA TRP A 113 6.60 -1.45 -6.35
C TRP A 113 6.29 -2.10 -7.71
N TRP A 114 6.22 -3.44 -7.78
CA TRP A 114 5.84 -4.11 -9.04
C TRP A 114 4.37 -3.84 -9.42
N GLY A 115 3.48 -3.73 -8.44
CA GLY A 115 2.07 -3.38 -8.65
C GLY A 115 1.87 -1.94 -9.12
N ALA A 116 2.89 -1.10 -8.99
CA ALA A 116 2.90 0.25 -9.54
C ALA A 116 3.22 0.29 -11.04
N ASN A 117 3.60 -0.83 -11.67
CA ASN A 117 3.85 -0.90 -13.10
C ASN A 117 2.57 -0.52 -13.88
N TYR A 118 2.56 0.70 -14.41
CA TYR A 118 1.41 1.24 -15.11
C TYR A 118 1.30 0.71 -16.54
N GLU A 119 2.40 0.25 -17.15
CA GLU A 119 2.42 -0.24 -18.53
C GLU A 119 1.61 -1.54 -18.66
N ASP A 120 1.77 -2.46 -17.70
CA ASP A 120 1.03 -3.73 -17.66
C ASP A 120 -0.31 -3.62 -16.91
N GLY A 121 -0.39 -2.69 -15.95
CA GLY A 121 -1.56 -2.49 -15.09
C GLY A 121 -2.48 -1.37 -15.59
N TRP A 122 -2.25 -0.15 -15.10
CA TRP A 122 -3.17 0.99 -15.27
C TRP A 122 -3.48 1.34 -16.73
N ASP A 123 -2.51 1.30 -17.64
CA ASP A 123 -2.73 1.67 -19.04
C ASP A 123 -3.58 0.63 -19.79
N VAL A 124 -3.67 -0.59 -19.25
CA VAL A 124 -4.46 -1.70 -19.79
C VAL A 124 -5.83 -1.79 -19.12
N LEU A 125 -5.86 -1.72 -17.80
CA LEU A 125 -7.04 -2.02 -16.98
C LEU A 125 -7.78 -0.76 -16.51
N GLY A 126 -7.09 0.38 -16.43
CA GLY A 126 -7.60 1.58 -15.79
C GLY A 126 -8.07 1.29 -14.36
N GLN A 127 -9.29 1.69 -14.02
CA GLN A 127 -9.81 1.56 -12.67
C GLN A 127 -10.66 0.28 -12.50
N ASP A 128 -9.98 -0.85 -12.37
CA ASP A 128 -10.57 -2.18 -12.19
C ASP A 128 -10.33 -2.77 -10.78
N THR A 129 -10.94 -3.91 -10.46
CA THR A 129 -10.82 -4.58 -9.16
C THR A 129 -9.50 -5.34 -9.00
N ILE A 130 -9.29 -5.99 -7.85
CA ILE A 130 -8.00 -6.59 -7.46
C ILE A 130 -7.60 -7.76 -8.37
N THR A 131 -8.53 -8.66 -8.69
CA THR A 131 -8.21 -9.90 -9.42
C THR A 131 -7.68 -9.65 -10.85
N PRO A 132 -8.24 -8.74 -11.66
CA PRO A 132 -7.67 -8.39 -12.96
C PRO A 132 -6.20 -7.93 -12.88
N TYR A 133 -5.88 -7.07 -11.90
CA TYR A 133 -4.50 -6.61 -11.67
C TYR A 133 -3.55 -7.76 -11.28
N LYS A 134 -4.03 -8.75 -10.52
CA LYS A 134 -3.27 -9.98 -10.22
C LYS A 134 -2.96 -10.80 -11.47
N GLN A 135 -3.91 -10.90 -12.39
CA GLN A 135 -3.78 -11.73 -13.59
C GLN A 135 -2.75 -11.19 -14.59
N VAL A 136 -2.49 -9.88 -14.57
CA VAL A 136 -1.46 -9.23 -15.40
C VAL A 136 -0.12 -9.05 -14.66
N GLY A 137 0.02 -9.62 -13.46
CA GLY A 137 1.28 -9.58 -12.70
C GLY A 137 1.52 -8.30 -11.89
N THR A 138 0.50 -7.44 -11.74
CA THR A 138 0.57 -6.16 -11.02
C THR A 138 -0.22 -6.20 -9.70
N ASP A 139 -0.02 -7.26 -8.90
CA ASP A 139 -0.69 -7.41 -7.60
C ASP A 139 -0.26 -6.31 -6.61
N GLY A 140 -1.17 -5.89 -5.72
CA GLY A 140 -1.04 -4.70 -4.89
C GLY A 140 -0.89 -3.41 -5.72
N PRO A 141 -1.92 -3.07 -6.52
CA PRO A 141 -1.77 -2.11 -7.61
C PRO A 141 -1.82 -0.65 -7.17
N THR A 142 -1.03 0.20 -7.82
CA THR A 142 -1.21 1.66 -7.72
C THR A 142 -2.23 2.15 -8.74
N LEU A 143 -3.28 2.84 -8.30
CA LEU A 143 -4.35 3.34 -9.18
C LEU A 143 -4.18 4.83 -9.48
N TYR A 144 -3.77 5.17 -10.71
CA TYR A 144 -3.39 6.53 -11.16
C TYR A 144 -4.58 7.46 -11.49
N ARG A 145 -5.50 7.60 -10.54
CA ARG A 145 -6.82 8.23 -10.71
C ARG A 145 -6.79 9.76 -10.88
N HIS A 146 -5.68 10.42 -10.57
CA HIS A 146 -5.55 11.87 -10.63
C HIS A 146 -4.84 12.33 -11.89
N SER A 147 -5.54 12.21 -13.02
CA SER A 147 -5.02 12.56 -14.35
C SER A 147 -3.71 11.83 -14.65
N GLU A 148 -3.71 10.50 -14.66
CA GLU A 148 -2.50 9.68 -14.87
C GLU A 148 -1.44 9.90 -13.78
N GLY A 149 -1.89 10.16 -12.55
CA GLY A 149 -1.03 10.38 -11.39
C GLY A 149 -1.75 10.02 -10.09
N VAL A 150 -1.03 10.13 -8.99
CA VAL A 150 -1.52 9.78 -7.64
C VAL A 150 -1.05 10.79 -6.61
N ASN A 151 -1.78 10.85 -5.50
CA ASN A 151 -1.29 11.45 -4.26
C ASN A 151 -0.52 10.40 -3.45
N ILE A 152 0.68 10.77 -3.00
CA ILE A 152 1.56 9.92 -2.19
C ILE A 152 1.75 10.58 -0.84
N ALA A 153 1.49 9.84 0.23
CA ALA A 153 1.89 10.21 1.58
C ALA A 153 3.27 9.62 1.87
N PHE A 154 4.12 10.42 2.52
CA PHE A 154 5.47 10.04 2.94
C PHE A 154 5.55 9.84 4.45
N TYR A 155 6.61 9.18 4.92
CA TYR A 155 6.80 8.86 6.34
C TYR A 155 6.95 10.09 7.26
N ASP A 156 7.33 11.26 6.74
CA ASP A 156 7.32 12.51 7.50
C ASP A 156 5.91 13.16 7.61
N GLY A 157 4.91 12.58 6.94
CA GLY A 157 3.52 13.03 6.94
C GLY A 157 3.14 14.02 5.85
N HIS A 158 4.07 14.45 4.99
CA HIS A 158 3.69 15.29 3.85
C HIS A 158 3.04 14.46 2.73
N VAL A 159 2.32 15.15 1.84
CA VAL A 159 1.69 14.55 0.66
C VAL A 159 2.19 15.27 -0.58
N ALA A 160 2.52 14.51 -1.63
CA ALA A 160 2.89 15.06 -2.93
C ALA A 160 2.12 14.35 -4.05
N TYR A 161 1.73 15.13 -5.06
CA TYR A 161 1.22 14.60 -6.31
C TYR A 161 2.37 14.15 -7.20
N MET A 162 2.27 12.96 -7.81
CA MET A 162 3.22 12.46 -8.79
C MET A 162 2.52 11.81 -9.98
N LYS A 163 3.04 12.08 -11.17
CA LYS A 163 2.66 11.39 -12.42
C LYS A 163 3.16 9.95 -12.42
N LYS A 164 2.43 9.04 -13.07
CA LYS A 164 2.73 7.60 -13.07
C LYS A 164 4.16 7.26 -13.48
N GLU A 165 4.74 7.99 -14.43
CA GLU A 165 6.11 7.80 -14.92
C GLU A 165 7.19 8.20 -13.89
N LYS A 166 6.81 8.99 -12.88
CA LYS A 166 7.68 9.28 -11.73
C LYS A 166 7.53 8.25 -10.63
N VAL A 167 6.33 7.70 -10.46
CA VAL A 167 5.98 6.71 -9.43
C VAL A 167 6.60 5.36 -9.76
N PHE A 168 6.47 4.92 -11.00
CA PHE A 168 7.12 3.73 -11.52
C PHE A 168 8.00 4.10 -12.70
N LYS A 169 9.29 3.78 -12.60
CA LYS A 169 10.28 3.98 -13.65
C LYS A 169 10.82 2.64 -14.08
N LYS A 170 10.62 2.27 -15.34
CA LYS A 170 11.06 0.99 -15.89
C LYS A 170 12.56 0.77 -15.71
N ASP A 171 13.38 1.79 -15.98
CA ASP A 171 14.84 1.71 -15.77
C ASP A 171 15.22 1.43 -14.31
N ALA A 172 14.47 2.01 -13.35
CA ALA A 172 14.73 1.79 -11.94
C ALA A 172 14.36 0.35 -11.54
N TRP A 173 13.22 -0.14 -12.04
CA TRP A 173 12.76 -1.53 -11.87
C TRP A 173 13.78 -2.53 -12.40
N ASP A 174 14.25 -2.32 -13.63
CA ASP A 174 15.24 -3.20 -14.27
C ASP A 174 16.59 -3.17 -13.55
N ALA A 175 16.94 -2.05 -12.94
CA ALA A 175 18.13 -1.91 -12.10
C ALA A 175 17.95 -2.44 -10.66
N GLY A 176 16.73 -2.82 -10.25
CA GLY A 176 16.42 -3.22 -8.88
C GLY A 176 16.62 -2.10 -7.86
N THR A 177 16.37 -0.84 -8.27
CA THR A 177 16.55 0.37 -7.44
C THR A 177 15.20 0.99 -7.05
N PRO A 178 14.58 0.55 -5.95
CA PRO A 178 13.18 0.88 -5.61
C PRO A 178 12.92 2.37 -5.34
N GLY A 179 13.94 3.13 -4.95
CA GLY A 179 13.79 4.54 -4.61
C GLY A 179 12.78 4.73 -3.48
N MET A 180 11.75 5.56 -3.71
CA MET A 180 10.73 5.85 -2.69
C MET A 180 9.94 4.63 -2.20
N TRP A 181 9.95 3.52 -2.96
CA TRP A 181 9.22 2.31 -2.60
C TRP A 181 9.86 1.49 -1.48
N SER A 182 11.09 1.79 -1.07
CA SER A 182 11.80 0.96 -0.10
C SER A 182 12.76 1.77 0.73
N VAL A 183 12.90 1.42 2.01
CA VAL A 183 14.00 1.95 2.85
C VAL A 183 15.35 1.33 2.49
N PHE A 184 15.35 0.27 1.67
CA PHE A 184 16.53 -0.44 1.21
C PHE A 184 17.00 0.06 -0.15
N LYS A 185 18.27 -0.19 -0.46
CA LYS A 185 18.89 0.31 -1.70
C LYS A 185 18.60 -0.59 -2.90
N SER A 186 18.36 -1.87 -2.63
CA SER A 186 18.10 -2.89 -3.64
C SER A 186 16.75 -3.56 -3.41
N TYR A 187 16.13 -3.94 -4.51
CA TYR A 187 14.96 -4.80 -4.54
C TYR A 187 15.20 -5.97 -5.52
N PRO A 188 14.95 -7.23 -5.12
CA PRO A 188 14.64 -7.64 -3.75
C PRO A 188 15.72 -7.23 -2.73
N PRO A 189 15.35 -6.90 -1.48
CA PRO A 189 16.32 -6.62 -0.43
C PRO A 189 17.27 -7.79 -0.24
N THR A 190 18.55 -7.51 0.00
CA THR A 190 19.52 -8.56 0.34
C THR A 190 19.17 -9.20 1.70
N PRO A 191 19.61 -10.43 2.01
CA PRO A 191 19.38 -11.03 3.32
C PRO A 191 19.87 -10.16 4.50
N ALA A 192 20.97 -9.43 4.30
CA ALA A 192 21.52 -8.51 5.30
C ALA A 192 20.73 -7.19 5.44
N GLU A 193 20.01 -6.77 4.39
CA GLU A 193 19.05 -5.67 4.48
C GLU A 193 17.77 -6.14 5.16
N GLN A 194 17.23 -7.29 4.73
CA GLN A 194 16.02 -7.89 5.29
C GLN A 194 16.15 -8.16 6.80
N SER A 195 17.34 -8.57 7.27
CA SER A 195 17.61 -8.76 8.70
C SER A 195 17.54 -7.47 9.54
N LYS A 196 17.48 -6.29 8.91
CA LYS A 196 17.33 -4.99 9.58
C LYS A 196 15.87 -4.57 9.73
N LEU A 197 14.93 -5.32 9.14
CA LEU A 197 13.51 -5.04 9.31
C LEU A 197 13.15 -5.06 10.80
N PRO A 198 12.38 -4.07 11.28
CA PRO A 198 12.01 -4.02 12.67
C PRO A 198 11.12 -5.21 13.05
N THR A 199 11.41 -5.80 14.20
CA THR A 199 10.48 -6.70 14.90
C THR A 199 9.81 -5.95 16.06
N PRO A 200 8.53 -6.22 16.34
CA PRO A 200 7.83 -5.63 17.49
C PRO A 200 8.49 -6.02 18.82
#